data_AF-A0A4S2S2H0-F1
#
_entry.id   AF-A0A4S2S2H0-F1
#
_cell.length_a   1.000
_cell.length_b   1.000
_cell.length_c   1.000
_cell.angle_alpha   90.00
_cell.angle_beta   90.00
_cell.angle_gamma   90.00
#
_symmetry.space_group_name_H-M   'P 1'
#
loop_
_entity.id
_entity.type
_entity.pdbx_description
1 polymer ?
#
loop_
_entity_poly.entity_id
_entity_poly.type
_entity_poly.pdbx_seq_one_letter_code
_entity_poly.pdbx_strand_id
1 'polypeptide(L)'
;RAALQTAADRVRAYHERQKKECGSDGFLYTEADGTVLGQKVTPLDRVGIYVPGGKAAYPSSVLMNAIPAKVAGVQEVIMVVPTPDGVKNELVLAAAAIAGVDRVFTIGGAQAVGALAYGTDTIPQVDKIVGPSNAYVAAAKRRVFGTVGIDMIAGPSEILVICDGSTDPDWIAMDLFSQAEHD
;
A
#
# COMPACT_ATOMS: atom_id res chain seq x y z
N ARG A 1 0.21 -7.94 -19.17
CA ARG A 1 -1.19 -8.01 -18.66
C ARG A 1 -1.47 -9.27 -17.84
N ALA A 2 -1.33 -10.48 -18.39
CA ALA A 2 -1.65 -11.73 -17.68
C ALA A 2 -0.96 -11.86 -16.31
N ALA A 3 0.35 -11.64 -16.24
CA ALA A 3 1.10 -11.68 -14.99
C ALA A 3 0.57 -10.69 -13.91
N LEU A 4 0.21 -9.46 -14.31
CA LEU A 4 -0.37 -8.48 -13.38
C LEU A 4 -1.74 -8.93 -12.87
N GLN A 5 -2.56 -9.53 -13.72
CA GLN A 5 -3.86 -10.06 -13.33
C GLN A 5 -3.70 -11.22 -12.34
N THR A 6 -2.82 -12.18 -12.65
CA THR A 6 -2.51 -13.30 -11.75
C THR A 6 -2.01 -12.82 -10.39
N ALA A 7 -1.11 -11.83 -10.38
CA ALA A 7 -0.62 -11.24 -9.13
C ALA A 7 -1.76 -10.56 -8.36
N ALA A 8 -2.57 -9.74 -9.04
CA ALA A 8 -3.69 -9.04 -8.42
C ALA A 8 -4.73 -10.01 -7.82
N ASP A 9 -5.06 -11.07 -8.53
CA ASP A 9 -6.04 -12.06 -8.06
C ASP A 9 -5.54 -12.83 -6.84
N ARG A 10 -4.24 -13.18 -6.80
CA ARG A 10 -3.62 -13.80 -5.62
C ARG A 10 -3.61 -12.88 -4.42
N VAL A 11 -3.24 -11.60 -4.60
CA VAL A 11 -3.24 -10.60 -3.53
C VAL A 11 -4.66 -10.37 -3.01
N ARG A 12 -5.64 -10.28 -3.91
CA ARG A 12 -7.06 -10.10 -3.55
C ARG A 12 -7.58 -11.29 -2.76
N ALA A 13 -7.36 -12.51 -3.24
CA ALA A 13 -7.82 -13.73 -2.57
C ALA A 13 -7.27 -13.86 -1.14
N TYR A 14 -6.00 -13.49 -0.94
CA TYR A 14 -5.39 -13.48 0.39
C TYR A 14 -6.05 -12.46 1.33
N HIS A 15 -6.22 -11.21 0.88
CA HIS A 15 -6.77 -10.15 1.73
C HIS A 15 -8.28 -10.34 2.00
N GLU A 16 -9.04 -10.91 1.07
CA GLU A 16 -10.44 -11.29 1.30
C GLU A 16 -10.54 -12.33 2.42
N ARG A 17 -9.63 -13.32 2.41
CA ARG A 17 -9.53 -14.29 3.50
C ARG A 17 -9.14 -13.58 4.80
N GLN A 18 -8.11 -12.73 4.79
CA GLN A 18 -7.66 -12.00 5.98
C GLN A 18 -8.79 -11.19 6.63
N LYS A 19 -9.58 -10.45 5.83
CA LYS A 19 -10.73 -9.67 6.32
C LYS A 19 -11.69 -10.53 7.13
N LYS A 20 -12.01 -11.73 6.63
CA LYS A 20 -12.88 -12.69 7.31
C LYS A 20 -12.24 -13.27 8.58
N GLU A 21 -11.02 -13.79 8.47
CA GLU A 21 -10.36 -14.49 9.58
C GLU A 21 -9.94 -13.54 10.72
N CYS A 22 -9.66 -12.27 10.42
CA CYS A 22 -9.31 -11.25 11.43
C CYS A 22 -10.53 -10.60 12.08
N GLY A 23 -11.76 -11.10 11.86
CA GLY A 23 -12.97 -10.57 12.50
C GLY A 23 -13.35 -9.16 12.06
N SER A 24 -13.05 -8.80 10.80
CA SER A 24 -13.34 -7.45 10.28
C SER A 24 -14.81 -7.24 9.89
N ASP A 25 -15.69 -8.22 10.17
CA ASP A 25 -17.14 -8.10 9.98
C ASP A 25 -17.84 -7.40 11.17
N GLY A 26 -17.12 -7.22 12.29
CA GLY A 26 -17.69 -6.72 13.54
C GLY A 26 -18.56 -7.77 14.26
N PHE A 27 -18.99 -7.43 15.47
CA PHE A 27 -19.87 -8.30 16.26
C PHE A 27 -20.68 -7.50 17.29
N LEU A 28 -21.76 -8.11 17.78
CA LEU A 28 -22.62 -7.55 18.83
C LEU A 28 -23.09 -8.71 19.73
N TYR A 29 -23.07 -8.51 21.05
CA TYR A 29 -23.59 -9.49 22.01
C TYR A 29 -24.22 -8.78 23.21
N THR A 30 -25.07 -9.52 23.93
CA THR A 30 -25.74 -9.03 25.15
C THR A 30 -25.29 -9.86 26.34
N GLU A 31 -24.87 -9.19 27.41
CA GLU A 31 -24.47 -9.81 28.67
C GLU A 31 -25.69 -10.20 29.50
N ALA A 32 -25.47 -11.00 30.55
CA ALA A 32 -26.55 -11.53 31.39
C ALA A 32 -27.33 -10.44 32.15
N ASP A 33 -26.72 -9.26 32.36
CA ASP A 33 -27.34 -8.10 32.98
C ASP A 33 -28.09 -7.19 32.00
N GLY A 34 -28.10 -7.54 30.70
CA GLY A 34 -28.73 -6.78 29.63
C GLY A 34 -27.82 -5.76 28.93
N THR A 35 -26.56 -5.61 29.34
CA THR A 35 -25.59 -4.73 28.67
C THR A 35 -25.29 -5.22 27.26
N VAL A 36 -25.31 -4.32 26.27
CA VAL A 36 -24.99 -4.65 24.88
C VAL A 36 -23.59 -4.14 24.54
N LEU A 37 -22.72 -5.04 24.11
CA LEU A 37 -21.33 -4.76 23.73
C LEU A 37 -21.06 -5.25 22.32
N GLY A 38 -20.08 -4.65 21.66
CA GLY A 38 -19.73 -5.04 20.30
C GLY A 38 -18.61 -4.22 19.69
N GLN A 39 -18.24 -4.60 18.47
CA GLN A 39 -17.26 -3.92 17.65
C GLN A 39 -17.87 -3.65 16.28
N LYS A 40 -17.85 -2.38 15.87
CA LYS A 40 -18.17 -1.98 14.49
C LYS A 40 -16.87 -1.72 13.75
N VAL A 41 -16.69 -2.41 12.62
CA VAL A 41 -15.54 -2.21 11.73
C VAL A 41 -16.03 -1.50 10.46
N THR A 42 -15.36 -0.42 10.08
CA THR A 42 -15.66 0.34 8.86
C THR A 42 -14.37 0.64 8.10
N PRO A 43 -14.39 0.64 6.77
CA PRO A 43 -13.25 1.10 5.98
C PRO A 43 -13.00 2.60 6.22
N LEU A 44 -11.80 3.05 5.86
CA LEU A 44 -11.53 4.47 5.69
C LEU A 44 -12.30 5.00 4.47
N ASP A 45 -12.69 6.27 4.50
CA ASP A 45 -13.41 6.88 3.39
C ASP A 45 -12.47 7.04 2.20
N ARG A 46 -11.26 7.56 2.44
CA ARG A 46 -10.23 7.74 1.41
C ARG A 46 -8.83 7.35 1.86
N VAL A 47 -8.09 6.72 0.95
CA VAL A 47 -6.67 6.37 1.16
C VAL A 47 -5.81 6.90 0.03
N GLY A 48 -4.72 7.57 0.40
CA GLY A 48 -3.66 7.97 -0.52
C GLY A 48 -2.59 6.89 -0.61
N ILE A 49 -2.22 6.48 -1.82
CA ILE A 49 -1.10 5.56 -2.07
C ILE A 49 0.02 6.33 -2.79
N TYR A 50 1.21 6.33 -2.21
CA TYR A 50 2.41 6.91 -2.80
C TYR A 50 3.17 5.84 -3.57
N VAL A 51 3.41 6.06 -4.86
CA VAL A 51 4.16 5.15 -5.73
C VAL A 51 5.42 5.88 -6.23
N PRO A 52 6.63 5.33 -6.01
CA PRO A 52 7.86 5.92 -6.54
C PRO A 52 7.83 6.02 -8.07
N GLY A 53 8.45 7.06 -8.62
CA GLY A 53 8.61 7.24 -10.06
C GLY A 53 10.01 6.87 -10.54
N GLY A 54 10.23 6.97 -11.85
CA GLY A 54 11.52 6.67 -12.48
C GLY A 54 11.84 5.17 -12.53
N LYS A 55 13.10 4.81 -12.24
CA LYS A 55 13.58 3.41 -12.32
C LYS A 55 13.01 2.49 -11.23
N ALA A 56 12.57 3.06 -10.11
CA ALA A 56 11.97 2.32 -8.99
C ALA A 56 10.42 2.26 -9.08
N ALA A 57 9.86 2.50 -10.26
CA ALA A 57 8.42 2.50 -10.48
C ALA A 57 7.89 1.07 -10.63
N TYR A 58 7.58 0.43 -9.51
CA TYR A 58 7.15 -0.97 -9.47
C TYR A 58 5.62 -1.13 -9.53
N PRO A 59 5.08 -1.86 -10.53
CA PRO A 59 3.64 -2.16 -10.57
C PRO A 59 3.20 -3.03 -9.39
N SER A 60 4.10 -3.84 -8.81
CA SER A 60 3.84 -4.64 -7.61
C SER A 60 3.46 -3.77 -6.41
N SER A 61 4.14 -2.65 -6.19
CA SER A 61 3.82 -1.71 -5.10
C SER A 61 2.40 -1.14 -5.25
N VAL A 62 1.94 -0.91 -6.48
CA VAL A 62 0.56 -0.47 -6.73
C VAL A 62 -0.43 -1.54 -6.27
N LEU A 63 -0.23 -2.79 -6.73
CA LEU A 63 -1.12 -3.91 -6.38
C LEU A 63 -1.16 -4.14 -4.86
N MET A 64 0.01 -4.14 -4.21
CA MET A 64 0.13 -4.42 -2.77
C MET A 64 -0.44 -3.31 -1.88
N ASN A 65 -0.58 -2.08 -2.37
CA ASN A 65 -1.22 -0.99 -1.60
C ASN A 65 -2.71 -0.82 -1.93
N ALA A 66 -3.08 -0.86 -3.20
CA ALA A 66 -4.44 -0.56 -3.63
C ALA A 66 -5.43 -1.71 -3.39
N ILE A 67 -5.01 -2.96 -3.62
CA ILE A 67 -5.92 -4.12 -3.51
C ILE A 67 -6.41 -4.31 -2.07
N PRO A 68 -5.56 -4.26 -1.02
CA PRO A 68 -6.05 -4.37 0.36
C PRO A 68 -7.03 -3.26 0.74
N ALA A 69 -6.79 -2.03 0.27
CA ALA A 69 -7.72 -0.91 0.48
C ALA A 69 -9.09 -1.18 -0.16
N LYS A 70 -9.10 -1.71 -1.40
CA LYS A 70 -10.35 -2.08 -2.08
C LYS A 70 -11.07 -3.24 -1.42
N VAL A 71 -10.37 -4.28 -0.98
CA VAL A 71 -10.94 -5.41 -0.22
C VAL A 71 -11.54 -4.93 1.11
N ALA A 72 -10.86 -4.01 1.80
CA ALA A 72 -11.39 -3.40 3.02
C ALA A 72 -12.70 -2.63 2.77
N GLY A 73 -12.91 -2.12 1.56
CA GLY A 73 -14.09 -1.35 1.16
C GLY A 73 -13.87 0.16 1.12
N VAL A 74 -12.60 0.61 1.01
CA VAL A 74 -12.28 2.03 0.84
C VAL A 74 -12.94 2.56 -0.43
N GLN A 75 -13.67 3.67 -0.31
CA GLN A 75 -14.46 4.23 -1.40
C GLN A 75 -13.57 4.92 -2.44
N GLU A 76 -12.60 5.72 -1.98
CA GLU A 76 -11.68 6.46 -2.85
C GLU A 76 -10.20 6.14 -2.54
N VAL A 77 -9.55 5.44 -3.47
CA VAL A 77 -8.12 5.15 -3.47
C VAL A 77 -7.44 6.07 -4.46
N ILE A 78 -6.59 6.95 -3.94
CA ILE A 78 -5.93 8.02 -4.70
C ILE A 78 -4.45 7.71 -4.81
N MET A 79 -3.96 7.54 -6.03
CA MET A 79 -2.55 7.31 -6.30
C MET A 79 -1.83 8.61 -6.66
N VAL A 80 -0.68 8.84 -6.03
CA VAL A 80 0.28 9.85 -6.47
C VAL A 80 1.54 9.15 -6.98
N VAL A 81 2.00 9.55 -8.16
CA VAL A 81 3.21 9.00 -8.79
C VAL A 81 3.97 10.11 -9.52
N PRO A 82 5.24 10.40 -9.20
CA PRO A 82 5.98 11.43 -9.94
C PRO A 82 6.31 10.97 -11.36
N THR A 83 6.15 11.86 -12.33
CA THR A 83 6.53 11.66 -13.73
C THR A 83 7.64 12.65 -14.11
N PRO A 84 8.89 12.42 -13.68
CA PRO A 84 10.01 13.27 -14.06
C PRO A 84 10.09 13.33 -15.60
N ASP A 85 10.36 14.52 -16.13
CA ASP A 85 10.39 14.80 -17.57
C ASP A 85 9.08 14.43 -18.32
N GLY A 86 7.96 14.31 -17.59
CA GLY A 86 6.67 13.89 -18.14
C GLY A 86 6.55 12.40 -18.48
N VAL A 87 7.57 11.60 -18.16
CA VAL A 87 7.62 10.17 -18.49
C VAL A 87 6.67 9.38 -17.58
N LYS A 88 5.76 8.62 -18.19
CA LYS A 88 4.76 7.79 -17.52
C LYS A 88 5.11 6.31 -17.69
N ASN A 89 5.05 5.54 -16.60
CA ASN A 89 5.24 4.10 -16.65
C ASN A 89 3.90 3.40 -16.94
N GLU A 90 3.78 2.81 -18.13
CA GLU A 90 2.55 2.12 -18.57
C GLU A 90 2.17 0.94 -17.66
N LEU A 91 3.15 0.21 -17.11
CA LEU A 91 2.88 -0.91 -16.21
C LEU A 91 2.30 -0.44 -14.87
N VAL A 92 2.75 0.71 -14.35
CA VAL A 92 2.19 1.31 -13.13
C VAL A 92 0.74 1.74 -13.37
N LEU A 93 0.44 2.36 -14.50
CA LEU A 93 -0.92 2.77 -14.85
C LEU A 93 -1.83 1.55 -15.10
N ALA A 94 -1.32 0.51 -15.75
CA ALA A 94 -2.05 -0.75 -15.94
C ALA A 94 -2.33 -1.44 -14.61
N ALA A 95 -1.36 -1.46 -13.68
CA ALA A 95 -1.55 -2.00 -12.34
C ALA A 95 -2.57 -1.20 -11.54
N ALA A 96 -2.57 0.14 -11.65
CA ALA A 96 -3.55 1.00 -11.01
C ALA A 96 -4.98 0.69 -11.48
N ALA A 97 -5.17 0.53 -12.80
CA ALA A 97 -6.45 0.14 -13.37
C ALA A 97 -6.91 -1.26 -12.89
N ILE A 98 -6.01 -2.26 -12.88
CA ILE A 98 -6.32 -3.62 -12.42
C ILE A 98 -6.65 -3.66 -10.92
N ALA A 99 -5.95 -2.86 -10.11
CA ALA A 99 -6.16 -2.79 -8.67
C ALA A 99 -7.38 -1.95 -8.27
N GLY A 100 -7.98 -1.22 -9.22
CA GLY A 100 -9.16 -0.39 -8.99
C GLY A 100 -8.85 0.98 -8.39
N VAL A 101 -7.65 1.54 -8.58
CA VAL A 101 -7.34 2.91 -8.16
C VAL A 101 -8.32 3.89 -8.84
N ASP A 102 -8.93 4.78 -8.05
CA ASP A 102 -10.00 5.66 -8.56
C ASP A 102 -9.44 6.91 -9.23
N ARG A 103 -8.34 7.47 -8.70
CA ARG A 103 -7.72 8.69 -9.21
C ARG A 103 -6.21 8.59 -9.19
N VAL A 104 -5.57 9.15 -10.21
CA VAL A 104 -4.11 9.18 -10.36
C VAL A 104 -3.63 10.60 -10.59
N PHE A 105 -2.66 11.05 -9.79
CA PHE A 105 -2.02 12.35 -9.92
C PHE A 105 -0.53 12.23 -10.16
N THR A 106 -0.01 12.97 -11.15
CA THR A 106 1.40 12.90 -11.54
C THR A 106 2.28 13.82 -10.71
N ILE A 107 2.24 13.65 -9.39
CA ILE A 107 3.05 14.39 -8.40
C ILE A 107 3.78 13.41 -7.48
N GLY A 108 4.89 13.84 -6.88
CA GLY A 108 5.63 13.03 -5.90
C GLY A 108 6.31 13.90 -4.84
N GLY A 109 7.20 13.30 -4.04
CA GLY A 109 7.94 14.00 -2.99
C GLY A 109 7.08 14.45 -1.80
N ALA A 110 7.65 15.32 -0.97
CA ALA A 110 6.99 15.85 0.23
C ALA A 110 5.70 16.63 -0.11
N GLN A 111 5.67 17.31 -1.25
CA GLN A 111 4.53 18.07 -1.73
C GLN A 111 3.33 17.18 -2.06
N ALA A 112 3.55 15.95 -2.56
CA ALA A 112 2.47 15.00 -2.79
C ALA A 112 1.87 14.50 -1.47
N VAL A 113 2.72 14.26 -0.46
CA VAL A 113 2.26 13.91 0.89
C VAL A 113 1.45 15.04 1.49
N GLY A 114 1.90 16.30 1.36
CA GLY A 114 1.14 17.46 1.82
C GLY A 114 -0.20 17.62 1.11
N ALA A 115 -0.24 17.45 -0.22
CA ALA A 115 -1.48 17.53 -0.99
C ALA A 115 -2.50 16.47 -0.58
N LEU A 116 -2.05 15.24 -0.32
CA LEU A 116 -2.92 14.17 0.19
C LEU A 116 -3.38 14.45 1.64
N ALA A 117 -2.48 14.93 2.50
CA ALA A 117 -2.76 15.10 3.91
C ALA A 117 -3.67 16.30 4.24
N TYR A 118 -3.61 17.36 3.43
CA TYR A 118 -4.34 18.61 3.67
C TYR A 118 -5.37 18.94 2.58
N GLY A 119 -5.35 18.21 1.46
CA GLY A 119 -6.15 18.53 0.30
C GLY A 119 -5.67 19.76 -0.47
N THR A 120 -6.15 19.90 -1.69
CA THR A 120 -6.02 21.05 -2.58
C THR A 120 -7.32 21.23 -3.36
N ASP A 121 -7.43 22.28 -4.18
CA ASP A 121 -8.58 22.49 -5.08
C ASP A 121 -8.79 21.30 -6.05
N THR A 122 -7.76 20.49 -6.28
CA THR A 122 -7.79 19.35 -7.22
C THR A 122 -7.70 18.00 -6.52
N ILE A 123 -6.90 17.88 -5.47
CA ILE A 123 -6.61 16.63 -4.77
C ILE A 123 -7.37 16.64 -3.44
N PRO A 124 -8.35 15.76 -3.22
CA PRO A 124 -9.07 15.73 -1.96
C PRO A 124 -8.15 15.23 -0.84
N GLN A 125 -8.42 15.70 0.37
CA GLN A 125 -7.77 15.19 1.58
C GLN A 125 -8.10 13.71 1.78
N VAL A 126 -7.11 12.91 2.17
CA VAL A 126 -7.29 11.48 2.51
C VAL A 126 -7.17 11.23 4.01
N ASP A 127 -7.63 10.08 4.48
CA ASP A 127 -7.59 9.72 5.91
C ASP A 127 -6.28 9.00 6.29
N LYS A 128 -5.67 8.30 5.32
CA LYS A 128 -4.40 7.57 5.51
C LYS A 128 -3.54 7.62 4.25
N ILE A 129 -2.24 7.74 4.43
CA ILE A 129 -1.24 7.67 3.36
C ILE A 129 -0.35 6.45 3.55
N VAL A 130 -0.23 5.63 2.51
CA VAL A 130 0.60 4.40 2.50
C VAL A 130 1.56 4.39 1.31
N GLY A 131 2.59 3.55 1.37
CA GLY A 131 3.52 3.30 0.27
C GLY A 131 4.98 3.62 0.59
N PRO A 132 5.94 3.05 -0.16
CA PRO A 132 7.37 3.22 0.09
C PRO A 132 7.80 4.68 -0.08
N SER A 133 8.85 5.07 0.64
CA SER A 133 9.22 6.47 0.81
C SER A 133 10.73 6.67 0.66
N ASN A 134 11.15 7.65 -0.15
CA ASN A 134 12.50 8.20 -0.02
C ASN A 134 12.59 9.10 1.23
N ALA A 135 13.78 9.62 1.54
CA ALA A 135 13.99 10.46 2.73
C ALA A 135 13.02 11.65 2.84
N TYR A 136 12.69 12.32 1.73
CA TYR A 136 11.77 13.46 1.72
C TYR A 136 10.32 13.04 2.01
N VAL A 137 9.87 11.95 1.40
CA VAL A 137 8.52 11.40 1.60
C VAL A 137 8.38 10.87 3.03
N ALA A 138 9.41 10.21 3.56
CA ALA A 138 9.46 9.71 4.92
C ALA A 138 9.38 10.86 5.93
N ALA A 139 10.19 11.91 5.73
CA ALA A 139 10.13 13.12 6.56
C ALA A 139 8.76 13.79 6.51
N ALA A 140 8.15 13.89 5.32
CA ALA A 140 6.82 14.46 5.17
C ALA A 140 5.73 13.62 5.86
N LYS A 141 5.72 12.29 5.66
CA LYS A 141 4.81 11.36 6.34
C LYS A 141 4.88 11.51 7.86
N ARG A 142 6.10 11.61 8.40
CA ARG A 142 6.31 11.85 9.84
C ARG A 142 5.71 13.18 10.31
N ARG A 143 5.77 14.23 9.49
CA ARG A 143 5.23 15.56 9.84
C ARG A 143 3.71 15.63 9.79
N VAL A 144 3.07 14.87 8.90
CA VAL A 144 1.60 14.86 8.74
C VAL A 144 0.90 13.79 9.59
N PHE A 145 1.67 12.90 10.25
CA PHE A 145 1.11 11.91 11.15
C PHE A 145 0.31 12.58 12.28
N GLY A 146 -0.93 12.14 12.45
CA GLY A 146 -1.90 12.74 13.37
C GLY A 146 -2.96 13.59 12.65
N THR A 147 -2.60 14.26 11.54
CA THR A 147 -3.59 14.79 10.59
C THR A 147 -4.16 13.68 9.74
N VAL A 148 -3.28 12.77 9.30
CA VAL A 148 -3.65 11.54 8.59
C VAL A 148 -2.93 10.36 9.23
N GLY A 149 -3.49 9.16 9.06
CA GLY A 149 -2.78 7.93 9.36
C GLY A 149 -1.61 7.72 8.40
N ILE A 150 -0.54 7.09 8.86
CA ILE A 150 0.51 6.55 7.99
C ILE A 150 0.65 5.04 8.22
N ASP A 151 1.25 4.33 7.27
CA ASP A 151 1.63 2.92 7.41
C ASP A 151 2.80 2.75 8.37
N MET A 152 3.98 3.20 7.95
CA MET A 152 5.23 3.16 8.69
C MET A 152 6.23 4.11 8.04
N ILE A 153 7.29 4.46 8.77
CA ILE A 153 8.47 5.07 8.16
C ILE A 153 9.37 3.95 7.67
N ALA A 154 9.44 3.77 6.35
CA ALA A 154 10.20 2.68 5.74
C ALA A 154 11.69 2.75 6.14
N GLY A 155 12.23 1.61 6.58
CA GLY A 155 13.66 1.37 6.73
C GLY A 155 14.24 0.65 5.51
N PRO A 156 15.56 0.38 5.49
CA PRO A 156 16.19 -0.43 4.45
C PRO A 156 15.61 -1.84 4.44
N SER A 157 15.57 -2.42 3.25
CA SER A 157 15.14 -3.79 2.99
C SER A 157 16.14 -4.79 3.59
N GLU A 158 15.66 -5.85 4.24
CA GLU A 158 16.49 -6.92 4.82
C GLU A 158 15.92 -8.32 4.56
N ILE A 159 16.79 -9.34 4.56
CA ILE A 159 16.41 -10.76 4.44
C ILE A 159 17.27 -11.58 5.42
N LEU A 160 16.66 -12.54 6.11
CA LEU A 160 17.35 -13.53 6.95
C LEU A 160 17.11 -14.93 6.39
N VAL A 161 18.19 -15.60 5.98
CA VAL A 161 18.13 -16.98 5.47
C VAL A 161 18.67 -17.93 6.53
N ILE A 162 17.84 -18.88 6.97
CA ILE A 162 18.24 -19.97 7.87
C ILE A 162 18.36 -21.23 7.02
N CYS A 163 19.58 -21.76 6.90
CA CYS A 163 19.88 -22.97 6.14
C CYS A 163 20.60 -23.96 7.05
N ASP A 164 20.08 -25.19 7.15
CA ASP A 164 20.67 -26.29 7.92
C ASP A 164 21.78 -27.03 7.16
N GLY A 165 22.13 -26.56 5.96
CA GLY A 165 23.14 -27.13 5.08
C GLY A 165 22.60 -28.18 4.09
N SER A 166 21.29 -28.47 4.09
CA SER A 166 20.68 -29.43 3.15
C SER A 166 20.30 -28.84 1.79
N THR A 167 20.28 -27.51 1.67
CA THR A 167 19.89 -26.80 0.45
C THR A 167 21.09 -26.50 -0.43
N ASP A 168 20.91 -26.53 -1.75
CA ASP A 168 21.93 -26.15 -2.73
C ASP A 168 22.48 -24.74 -2.40
N PRO A 169 23.80 -24.58 -2.17
CA PRO A 169 24.39 -23.30 -1.81
C PRO A 169 24.18 -22.23 -2.88
N ASP A 170 24.05 -22.59 -4.16
CA ASP A 170 23.79 -21.62 -5.22
C ASP A 170 22.40 -21.00 -5.08
N TRP A 171 21.41 -21.74 -4.56
CA TRP A 171 20.07 -21.19 -4.32
C TRP A 171 20.08 -20.21 -3.15
N ILE A 172 20.80 -20.56 -2.08
CA ILE A 172 20.99 -19.65 -0.93
C ILE A 172 21.67 -18.35 -1.37
N ALA A 173 22.68 -18.44 -2.23
CA ALA A 173 23.33 -17.25 -2.78
C ALA A 173 22.37 -16.39 -3.61
N MET A 174 21.51 -17.00 -4.43
CA MET A 174 20.50 -16.28 -5.22
C MET A 174 19.45 -15.60 -4.33
N ASP A 175 19.01 -16.24 -3.25
CA ASP A 175 18.09 -15.61 -2.29
C ASP A 175 18.71 -14.38 -1.63
N LEU A 176 19.98 -14.45 -1.24
CA LEU A 176 20.71 -13.30 -0.68
C LEU A 176 20.88 -12.17 -1.71
N PHE A 177 21.22 -12.50 -2.96
CA PHE A 177 21.35 -11.50 -4.03
C PHE A 177 20.03 -10.85 -4.41
N SER A 178 18.91 -11.58 -4.33
CA SER A 178 17.58 -11.05 -4.65
C SER A 178 17.20 -9.84 -3.78
N GLN A 179 17.69 -9.77 -2.55
CA GLN A 179 17.46 -8.62 -1.68
C GLN A 179 18.54 -7.55 -1.85
N ALA A 180 19.79 -7.96 -2.08
CA ALA A 180 20.91 -7.04 -2.24
C ALA A 180 20.82 -6.17 -3.51
N GLU A 181 20.06 -6.58 -4.54
CA GLU A 181 19.86 -5.75 -5.74
C GLU A 181 18.88 -4.58 -5.52
N HIS A 182 18.12 -4.60 -4.42
CA HIS A 182 16.98 -3.71 -4.22
C HIS A 182 17.36 -2.34 -3.65
N ASP A 183 18.52 -2.24 -2.99
CA ASP A 183 19.13 -1.00 -2.45
C ASP A 183 20.65 -1.14 -2.27
#